data_AF-A0A3R7FUZ7-F1
#
_entry.id   AF-A0A3R7FUZ7-F1
#
_cell.length_a   1.000
_cell.length_b   1.000
_cell.length_c   1.000
_cell.angle_alpha   90.00
_cell.angle_beta   90.00
_cell.angle_gamma   90.00
#
_symmetry.space_group_name_H-M   'P 1'
#
loop_
_entity.id
_entity.type
_entity.pdbx_description
1 polymer ?
#
loop_
_entity_poly.entity_id
_entity_poly.type
_entity_poly.pdbx_seq_one_letter_code
_entity_poly.pdbx_strand_id
1 'polypeptide(L)'
;MAVPCRHRTEIRRFLDSPLTDVVMVVDGLDVQICKQRDVKAYIYYVQVSRRNIAGTTSFIVLSKGLRPHEVTNATLMDIQVVRKKLEVAEHVTHVTSEALSVGSLRITPYYTLAFENTAQSEALKTQFIEPAIAYWSEALEAKSPINNVLSFARQCDGGLSQKEVDTDGVERNFCTRGCKAKTLCYTEPIPDEYLDQCREIINGSPQRTGYAGAGLSNTDMLILVDASVTTNCNGVVLAYATTCQLEIKLDRPVLGYINLCPSSIGFNYPDSRILYSAILHELGHALGFSSLLYAFMRDTDGNPRTPRDPITNLPNLGRTDYGTFRAASSTVDTVNREWKSALGTFLLPVWTLKTPHVLEYAKTHFNCPTLDGVDLENEGGSGTAISHFEKRIGNNDLMTGSIEQTLVPSPLTLSFFQDTGWYNVDMSKATDWKWGKGLGCTFVQKSCYEFMESRTREESMRPWCAEPPAGQTECLSYDNAFGQCDLRMYSSMLEAKYQYFRQLPNVPTSTVPYYGGKHSLMDRCPFIRRQIRISGCSFMAQIPSVWTTPMTLGHQQHATQALL
;
A
#
# COMPACT_ATOMS: atom_id res chain seq x y z
N MET A 1 -28.74 9.82 18.84
CA MET A 1 -29.47 8.55 19.10
C MET A 1 -29.58 7.79 17.80
N ALA A 2 -28.77 6.75 17.61
CA ALA A 2 -28.86 5.86 16.47
C ALA A 2 -29.96 4.81 16.73
N VAL A 3 -30.80 4.53 15.74
CA VAL A 3 -31.82 3.46 15.81
C VAL A 3 -31.27 2.25 15.06
N PRO A 4 -31.36 1.03 15.60
CA PRO A 4 -30.81 -0.17 14.96
C PRO A 4 -31.61 -0.58 13.72
N CYS A 5 -30.90 -1.06 12.68
CA CYS A 5 -31.51 -1.69 11.51
C CYS A 5 -32.18 -3.02 11.90
N ARG A 6 -33.41 -3.27 11.42
CA ARG A 6 -34.10 -4.56 11.58
C ARG A 6 -34.30 -5.24 10.24
N HIS A 7 -34.03 -6.54 10.18
CA HIS A 7 -34.44 -7.43 9.09
C HIS A 7 -35.87 -7.92 9.35
N ARG A 8 -36.78 -7.82 8.37
CA ARG A 8 -38.02 -8.65 8.32
C ARG A 8 -38.40 -8.97 6.88
N THR A 9 -38.81 -10.22 6.66
CA THR A 9 -39.10 -10.85 5.36
C THR A 9 -40.58 -10.83 4.96
N GLU A 10 -41.45 -10.09 5.66
CA GLU A 10 -42.88 -10.00 5.29
C GLU A 10 -43.38 -8.55 5.30
N ILE A 11 -43.61 -8.01 4.09
CA ILE A 11 -44.23 -6.71 3.85
C ILE A 11 -45.75 -6.91 3.88
N ARG A 12 -46.41 -6.75 5.04
CA ARG A 12 -47.87 -6.48 5.03
C ARG A 12 -48.53 -5.81 6.24
N ARG A 13 -47.83 -5.39 7.29
CA ARG A 13 -48.43 -4.50 8.31
C ARG A 13 -47.44 -3.46 8.82
N PHE A 14 -47.48 -2.28 8.21
CA PHE A 14 -46.82 -1.05 8.69
C PHE A 14 -47.78 0.15 8.57
N LEU A 15 -49.04 -0.03 8.99
CA LEU A 15 -50.02 1.04 9.10
C LEU A 15 -50.56 1.02 10.52
N ASP A 16 -50.04 1.93 11.34
CA ASP A 16 -50.75 2.64 12.43
C ASP A 16 -49.77 3.55 13.22
N SER A 17 -49.00 4.37 12.51
CA SER A 17 -48.28 5.51 13.10
C SER A 17 -48.14 6.61 12.06
N PRO A 18 -48.57 7.86 12.35
CA PRO A 18 -48.57 8.94 11.37
C PRO A 18 -47.17 9.51 11.28
N LEU A 19 -46.37 9.08 10.29
CA LEU A 19 -45.18 9.76 9.72
C LEU A 19 -44.36 8.80 8.83
N THR A 20 -44.94 8.30 7.73
CA THR A 20 -44.17 7.71 6.61
C THR A 20 -45.08 7.50 5.40
N ASP A 21 -44.93 8.33 4.36
CA ASP A 21 -45.43 8.05 3.01
C ASP A 21 -44.25 7.90 2.06
N VAL A 22 -43.91 6.65 1.70
CA VAL A 22 -43.50 6.22 0.34
C VAL A 22 -43.75 4.71 0.28
N VAL A 23 -44.70 4.28 -0.53
CA VAL A 23 -44.91 2.86 -0.90
C VAL A 23 -44.20 2.62 -2.23
N MET A 24 -43.22 1.73 -2.25
CA MET A 24 -42.70 1.12 -3.49
C MET A 24 -43.04 -0.37 -3.46
N VAL A 25 -43.94 -0.80 -4.34
CA VAL A 25 -44.17 -2.22 -4.61
C VAL A 25 -43.26 -2.60 -5.78
N VAL A 26 -42.27 -3.46 -5.54
CA VAL A 26 -41.54 -4.12 -6.62
C VAL A 26 -41.45 -5.60 -6.27
N ASP A 27 -42.21 -6.42 -6.99
CA ASP A 27 -42.20 -7.87 -6.82
C ASP A 27 -40.80 -8.43 -7.13
N GLY A 28 -40.25 -9.21 -6.20
CA GLY A 28 -39.05 -10.02 -6.40
C GLY A 28 -37.69 -9.32 -6.20
N LEU A 29 -37.62 -8.16 -5.53
CA LEU A 29 -36.36 -7.49 -5.20
C LEU A 29 -36.18 -7.29 -3.68
N ASP A 30 -34.98 -7.58 -3.17
CA ASP A 30 -34.55 -7.15 -1.83
C ASP A 30 -34.18 -5.66 -1.88
N VAL A 31 -34.83 -4.85 -1.05
CA VAL A 31 -34.61 -3.40 -0.94
C VAL A 31 -34.22 -3.05 0.49
N GLN A 32 -33.05 -2.45 0.70
CA GLN A 32 -32.66 -1.86 1.98
C GLN A 32 -32.66 -0.33 1.88
N ILE A 33 -33.31 0.33 2.84
CA ILE A 33 -33.41 1.78 2.96
C ILE A 33 -32.71 2.20 4.26
N CYS A 34 -31.67 3.02 4.16
CA CYS A 34 -30.99 3.60 5.33
C CYS A 34 -31.29 5.10 5.45
N LYS A 35 -31.48 5.57 6.70
CA LYS A 35 -31.74 6.97 7.03
C LYS A 35 -30.50 7.59 7.69
N GLN A 36 -29.86 8.54 7.04
CA GLN A 36 -28.77 9.33 7.62
C GLN A 36 -29.30 10.72 8.00
N ARG A 37 -29.07 11.15 9.25
CA ARG A 37 -29.42 12.49 9.70
C ARG A 37 -28.22 13.40 9.47
N ASP A 38 -28.36 14.32 8.53
CA ASP A 38 -27.42 15.41 8.32
C ASP A 38 -28.03 16.71 8.87
N VAL A 39 -27.22 17.69 9.25
CA VAL A 39 -27.65 18.87 10.04
C VAL A 39 -28.66 19.77 9.31
N LYS A 40 -28.95 19.51 8.02
CA LYS A 40 -29.97 20.23 7.22
C LYS A 40 -30.84 19.36 6.30
N ALA A 41 -30.72 18.02 6.27
CA ALA A 41 -31.55 17.17 5.40
C ALA A 41 -31.56 15.69 5.82
N TYR A 42 -32.56 14.96 5.31
CA TYR A 42 -32.58 13.49 5.30
C TYR A 42 -32.05 13.00 3.95
N ILE A 43 -31.04 12.13 3.97
CA ILE A 43 -30.56 11.42 2.78
C ILE A 43 -31.02 9.97 2.89
N TYR A 44 -31.70 9.48 1.86
CA TYR A 44 -32.12 8.09 1.72
C TYR A 44 -31.26 7.42 0.66
N TYR A 45 -30.62 6.31 1.02
CA TYR A 45 -29.91 5.46 0.08
C TYR A 45 -30.76 4.23 -0.20
N VAL A 46 -30.94 3.91 -1.48
CA VAL A 46 -31.65 2.70 -1.92
C VAL A 46 -30.69 1.87 -2.75
N GLN A 47 -30.33 0.70 -2.24
CA GLN A 47 -29.57 -0.30 -3.00
C GLN A 47 -30.57 -1.32 -3.55
N VAL A 48 -30.56 -1.52 -4.87
CA VAL A 48 -31.42 -2.49 -5.56
C VAL A 48 -30.54 -3.54 -6.23
N SER A 49 -30.78 -4.82 -5.92
CA SER A 49 -30.07 -5.95 -6.53
C SER A 49 -31.07 -6.79 -7.36
N ARG A 50 -30.86 -6.89 -8.68
CA ARG A 50 -31.64 -7.79 -9.54
C ARG A 50 -31.00 -9.18 -9.58
N ARG A 51 -31.80 -10.23 -9.36
CA ARG A 51 -31.45 -11.60 -9.79
C ARG A 51 -31.77 -11.76 -11.27
N ASN A 52 -30.78 -12.23 -12.04
CA ASN A 52 -30.89 -12.79 -13.38
C ASN A 52 -31.67 -11.98 -14.42
N ILE A 53 -30.99 -11.13 -15.18
CA ILE A 53 -31.09 -10.97 -16.64
C ILE A 53 -29.80 -10.23 -17.08
N ALA A 54 -29.20 -10.69 -18.19
CA ALA A 54 -27.95 -10.16 -18.72
C ALA A 54 -28.02 -8.65 -19.03
N GLY A 55 -26.99 -7.92 -18.60
CA GLY A 55 -26.58 -6.62 -19.15
C GLY A 55 -27.55 -5.46 -18.99
N THR A 56 -27.68 -4.89 -17.78
CA THR A 56 -27.94 -3.44 -17.57
C THR A 56 -27.92 -3.07 -16.08
N THR A 57 -27.13 -2.05 -15.71
CA THR A 57 -27.21 -1.37 -14.40
C THR A 57 -27.91 -0.03 -14.62
N SER A 58 -29.08 0.19 -14.02
CA SER A 58 -29.78 1.47 -14.05
C SER A 58 -29.61 2.17 -12.70
N PHE A 59 -29.09 3.40 -12.71
CA PHE A 59 -29.05 4.27 -11.53
C PHE A 59 -30.27 5.19 -11.55
N ILE A 60 -30.99 5.29 -10.43
CA ILE A 60 -32.01 6.32 -10.22
C ILE A 60 -31.38 7.38 -9.33
N VAL A 61 -31.11 8.56 -9.88
CA VAL A 61 -30.71 9.74 -9.10
C VAL A 61 -31.97 10.57 -8.88
N LEU A 62 -32.47 10.63 -7.65
CA LEU A 62 -33.44 11.65 -7.28
C LEU A 62 -32.67 12.93 -6.97
N SER A 63 -32.72 13.90 -7.88
CA SER A 63 -32.08 15.20 -7.67
C SER A 63 -32.80 16.00 -6.58
N LYS A 64 -32.02 16.76 -5.82
CA LYS A 64 -32.43 17.76 -4.83
C LYS A 64 -33.56 18.66 -5.32
N GLY A 65 -34.55 18.87 -4.45
CA GLY A 65 -35.32 20.11 -4.38
C GLY A 65 -36.71 20.06 -5.00
N LEU A 66 -37.66 19.37 -4.36
CA LEU A 66 -39.09 19.65 -4.54
C LEU A 66 -39.77 19.73 -3.17
N ARG A 67 -40.59 20.76 -2.97
CA ARG A 67 -41.37 20.96 -1.74
C ARG A 67 -42.61 20.03 -1.74
N PRO A 68 -43.12 19.61 -0.57
CA PRO A 68 -44.08 18.49 -0.47
C PRO A 68 -45.44 18.67 -1.15
N HIS A 69 -45.79 19.85 -1.68
CA HIS A 69 -47.12 20.15 -2.20
C HIS A 69 -47.25 20.18 -3.73
N GLU A 70 -46.20 19.86 -4.49
CA GLU A 70 -46.25 19.89 -5.97
C GLU A 70 -46.28 18.49 -6.64
N VAL A 71 -46.34 17.39 -5.87
CA VAL A 71 -46.21 16.02 -6.41
C VAL A 71 -47.56 15.34 -6.70
N THR A 72 -48.69 16.06 -6.68
CA THR A 72 -50.01 15.44 -6.91
C THR A 72 -50.50 15.43 -8.35
N ASN A 73 -49.75 15.95 -9.34
CA ASN A 73 -50.21 15.97 -10.74
C ASN A 73 -49.08 15.91 -11.79
N ALA A 74 -48.04 15.10 -11.57
CA ALA A 74 -47.09 14.75 -12.63
C ALA A 74 -47.49 13.42 -13.27
N THR A 75 -48.20 13.52 -14.40
CA THR A 75 -48.44 12.44 -15.36
C THR A 75 -47.11 11.85 -15.85
N LEU A 76 -47.08 10.54 -16.13
CA LEU A 76 -46.00 9.83 -16.81
C LEU A 76 -45.62 10.52 -18.13
N MET A 77 -44.68 11.46 -18.12
CA MET A 77 -44.04 11.97 -19.31
C MET A 77 -42.57 12.27 -19.03
N ASP A 78 -41.73 11.72 -19.91
CA ASP A 78 -40.30 11.94 -20.10
C ASP A 78 -39.36 11.69 -18.90
N ILE A 79 -39.17 10.41 -18.59
CA ILE A 79 -37.86 9.94 -18.13
C ILE A 79 -36.90 10.07 -19.33
N GLN A 80 -36.21 11.20 -19.43
CA GLN A 80 -35.04 11.28 -20.30
C GLN A 80 -33.95 10.37 -19.72
N VAL A 81 -33.84 9.19 -20.32
CA VAL A 81 -32.64 8.35 -20.21
C VAL A 81 -31.50 9.16 -20.81
N VAL A 82 -30.72 9.84 -19.96
CA VAL A 82 -29.42 10.35 -20.37
C VAL A 82 -28.56 9.13 -20.67
N ARG A 83 -28.54 8.71 -21.93
CA ARG A 83 -27.53 7.81 -22.48
C ARG A 83 -26.20 8.54 -22.46
N LYS A 84 -25.61 8.73 -21.29
CA LYS A 84 -24.17 8.88 -21.23
C LYS A 84 -23.64 7.47 -21.46
N LYS A 85 -23.15 7.21 -22.67
CA LYS A 85 -22.15 6.16 -22.88
C LYS A 85 -21.05 6.46 -21.86
N LEU A 86 -21.11 5.80 -20.70
CA LEU A 86 -19.88 5.49 -20.00
C LEU A 86 -19.24 4.44 -20.91
N GLU A 87 -18.39 4.91 -21.81
CA GLU A 87 -17.27 4.10 -22.23
C GLU A 87 -16.46 3.87 -20.95
N VAL A 88 -16.85 2.84 -20.20
CA VAL A 88 -15.91 2.11 -19.37
C VAL A 88 -14.96 1.51 -20.39
N ALA A 89 -13.91 2.24 -20.70
CA ALA A 89 -12.72 1.66 -21.28
C ALA A 89 -12.20 0.67 -20.22
N GLU A 90 -12.71 -0.56 -20.25
CA GLU A 90 -11.86 -1.71 -19.95
C GLU A 90 -10.79 -1.74 -21.04
N HIS A 91 -9.83 -0.83 -20.93
CA HIS A 91 -8.50 -1.07 -21.46
C HIS A 91 -7.86 -2.07 -20.50
N VAL A 92 -8.21 -3.35 -20.67
CA VAL A 92 -7.19 -4.38 -20.53
C VAL A 92 -6.33 -4.23 -21.78
N THR A 93 -5.44 -3.23 -21.75
CA THR A 93 -4.31 -3.21 -22.65
C THR A 93 -3.47 -4.40 -22.26
N HIS A 94 -3.47 -5.45 -23.08
CA HIS A 94 -2.30 -6.29 -23.17
C HIS A 94 -1.14 -5.34 -23.45
N VAL A 95 -0.32 -5.08 -22.42
CA VAL A 95 0.91 -4.34 -22.59
C VAL A 95 1.85 -5.30 -23.32
N THR A 96 1.70 -5.33 -24.64
CA THR A 96 2.85 -5.53 -25.50
C THR A 96 3.82 -4.40 -25.18
N SER A 97 5.11 -4.69 -25.18
CA SER A 97 6.23 -3.83 -24.78
C SER A 97 6.38 -2.51 -25.57
N GLU A 98 5.36 -2.06 -26.30
CA GLU A 98 5.43 -0.97 -27.28
C GLU A 98 4.52 0.23 -26.97
N ALA A 99 3.86 0.30 -25.80
CA ALA A 99 3.04 1.46 -25.42
C ALA A 99 3.35 2.01 -24.01
N LEU A 100 4.63 2.25 -23.72
CA LEU A 100 5.03 3.14 -22.63
C LEU A 100 5.32 4.52 -23.22
N SER A 101 4.55 5.54 -22.81
CA SER A 101 4.77 6.91 -23.25
C SER A 101 6.16 7.40 -22.84
N VAL A 102 6.76 8.25 -23.68
CA VAL A 102 7.94 9.06 -23.29
C VAL A 102 7.62 9.74 -21.96
N GLY A 103 8.38 9.41 -20.91
CA GLY A 103 8.17 9.92 -19.55
C GLY A 103 7.59 8.93 -18.53
N SER A 104 7.73 7.62 -18.73
CA SER A 104 7.38 6.56 -17.77
C SER A 104 8.60 5.74 -17.38
N LEU A 105 8.64 5.21 -16.15
CA LEU A 105 9.71 4.35 -15.65
C LEU A 105 9.61 2.97 -16.31
N ARG A 106 10.63 2.55 -17.07
CA ARG A 106 10.61 1.27 -17.78
C ARG A 106 11.12 0.14 -16.88
N ILE A 107 10.21 -0.59 -16.26
CA ILE A 107 10.52 -1.74 -15.41
C ILE A 107 10.40 -3.03 -16.22
N THR A 108 11.45 -3.84 -16.25
CA THR A 108 11.44 -5.16 -16.87
C THR A 108 11.44 -6.24 -15.79
N PRO A 109 10.39 -7.08 -15.68
CA PRO A 109 10.42 -8.24 -14.81
C PRO A 109 11.25 -9.37 -15.43
N TYR A 110 11.99 -10.09 -14.61
CA TYR A 110 12.59 -11.38 -14.94
C TYR A 110 12.06 -12.42 -13.96
N TYR A 111 11.35 -13.41 -14.47
CA TYR A 111 10.75 -14.47 -13.65
C TYR A 111 11.76 -15.60 -13.45
N THR A 112 12.03 -15.95 -12.20
CA THR A 112 12.94 -17.05 -11.86
C THR A 112 12.33 -18.40 -12.22
N LEU A 113 13.15 -19.45 -12.31
CA LEU A 113 12.66 -20.80 -12.51
C LEU A 113 11.70 -21.26 -11.38
N ALA A 114 11.96 -20.85 -10.14
CA ALA A 114 11.07 -21.18 -9.02
C ALA A 114 9.71 -20.48 -9.15
N PHE A 115 9.70 -19.23 -9.64
CA PHE A 115 8.47 -18.54 -9.97
C PHE A 115 7.71 -19.23 -11.12
N GLU A 116 8.39 -19.56 -12.22
CA GLU A 116 7.76 -20.22 -13.37
C GLU A 116 7.13 -21.56 -13.02
N ASN A 117 7.74 -22.30 -12.09
CA ASN A 117 7.24 -23.58 -11.57
C ASN A 117 6.13 -23.45 -10.54
N THR A 118 5.80 -22.23 -10.09
CA THR A 118 4.71 -22.00 -9.13
C THR A 118 3.35 -22.25 -9.80
N ALA A 119 2.43 -22.85 -9.06
CA ALA A 119 1.08 -23.11 -9.56
C ALA A 119 0.41 -21.80 -9.99
N GLN A 120 -0.19 -21.79 -11.18
CA GLN A 120 -0.86 -20.62 -11.75
C GLN A 120 0.08 -19.42 -11.96
N SER A 121 1.38 -19.66 -12.25
CA SER A 121 2.37 -18.61 -12.53
C SER A 121 1.90 -17.60 -13.58
N GLU A 122 1.29 -18.03 -14.68
CA GLU A 122 0.70 -17.13 -15.69
C GLU A 122 -0.41 -16.21 -15.14
N ALA A 123 -1.25 -16.74 -14.25
CA ALA A 123 -2.26 -15.90 -13.58
C ALA A 123 -1.61 -14.94 -12.59
N LEU A 124 -0.52 -15.33 -11.91
CA LEU A 124 0.25 -14.45 -11.04
C LEU A 124 0.88 -13.28 -11.79
N LYS A 125 1.47 -13.56 -12.95
CA LYS A 125 2.04 -12.54 -13.85
C LYS A 125 0.96 -11.54 -14.25
N THR A 126 -0.08 -12.03 -14.91
CA THR A 126 -1.08 -11.20 -15.58
C THR A 126 -2.07 -10.51 -14.65
N GLN A 127 -2.42 -11.12 -13.50
CA GLN A 127 -3.41 -10.54 -12.58
C GLN A 127 -2.79 -9.68 -11.48
N PHE A 128 -1.50 -9.84 -11.17
CA PHE A 128 -0.89 -9.18 -10.01
C PHE A 128 0.45 -8.49 -10.31
N ILE A 129 1.46 -9.21 -10.82
CA ILE A 129 2.79 -8.63 -11.01
C ILE A 129 2.77 -7.54 -12.07
N GLU A 130 2.27 -7.84 -13.27
CA GLU A 130 2.25 -6.89 -14.39
C GLU A 130 1.38 -5.66 -14.07
N PRO A 131 0.17 -5.77 -13.49
CA PRO A 131 -0.60 -4.60 -13.07
C PRO A 131 0.08 -3.77 -11.97
N ALA A 132 0.85 -4.38 -11.06
CA ALA A 132 1.58 -3.65 -10.03
C ALA A 132 2.81 -2.92 -10.61
N ILE A 133 3.52 -3.56 -11.55
CA ILE A 133 4.59 -2.92 -12.32
C ILE A 133 4.04 -1.77 -13.16
N ALA A 134 2.89 -1.96 -13.82
CA ALA A 134 2.25 -0.92 -14.61
C ALA A 134 1.90 0.31 -13.75
N TYR A 135 1.34 0.11 -12.55
CA TYR A 135 1.08 1.20 -11.62
C TYR A 135 2.35 2.03 -11.35
N TRP A 136 3.46 1.39 -10.98
CA TRP A 136 4.70 2.09 -10.67
C TRP A 136 5.34 2.73 -11.90
N SER A 137 5.23 2.09 -13.07
CA SER A 137 5.72 2.61 -14.34
C SER A 137 4.97 3.87 -14.78
N GLU A 138 3.66 3.95 -14.49
CA GLU A 138 2.83 5.13 -14.75
C GLU A 138 2.98 6.23 -13.69
N ALA A 139 3.22 5.85 -12.43
CA ALA A 139 3.35 6.80 -11.32
C ALA A 139 4.71 7.48 -11.27
N LEU A 140 5.76 6.85 -11.82
CA LEU A 140 7.14 7.30 -11.72
C LEU A 140 7.76 7.46 -13.11
N GLU A 141 8.64 8.45 -13.25
CA GLU A 141 9.55 8.62 -14.37
C GLU A 141 10.98 8.70 -13.82
N ALA A 142 11.94 7.99 -14.42
CA ALA A 142 13.33 8.12 -14.01
C ALA A 142 13.89 9.52 -14.34
N LYS A 143 14.44 10.25 -13.36
CA LYS A 143 15.14 11.53 -13.63
C LYS A 143 16.43 11.37 -14.44
N SER A 144 17.02 10.18 -14.38
CA SER A 144 18.12 9.79 -15.25
C SER A 144 17.78 8.47 -15.95
N PRO A 145 17.02 8.53 -17.06
CA PRO A 145 16.69 7.36 -17.86
C PRO A 145 17.95 6.71 -18.43
N ILE A 146 17.92 5.38 -18.59
CA ILE A 146 19.00 4.64 -19.23
C ILE A 146 18.81 4.74 -20.75
N ASN A 147 19.66 5.52 -21.42
CA ASN A 147 19.47 5.85 -22.84
C ASN A 147 19.83 4.72 -23.82
N ASN A 148 20.62 3.72 -23.39
CA ASN A 148 21.06 2.61 -24.24
C ASN A 148 20.64 1.26 -23.63
N VAL A 149 21.62 0.57 -23.05
CA VAL A 149 21.52 -0.78 -22.52
C VAL A 149 21.82 -0.73 -21.03
N LEU A 150 20.89 -1.21 -20.22
CA LEU A 150 21.11 -1.45 -18.80
C LEU A 150 21.90 -2.76 -18.62
N SER A 151 23.02 -2.69 -17.93
CA SER A 151 23.84 -3.85 -17.55
C SER A 151 24.30 -3.73 -16.11
N PHE A 152 24.57 -4.86 -15.46
CA PHE A 152 24.88 -4.92 -14.03
C PHE A 152 26.33 -5.30 -13.77
N ALA A 153 26.92 -4.69 -12.74
CA ALA A 153 28.28 -5.00 -12.33
C ALA A 153 28.35 -6.39 -11.71
N ARG A 154 29.40 -7.14 -12.04
CA ARG A 154 29.68 -8.43 -11.39
C ARG A 154 30.14 -8.23 -9.95
N GLN A 155 29.74 -9.14 -9.06
CA GLN A 155 30.16 -9.09 -7.66
C GLN A 155 31.64 -9.51 -7.52
N CYS A 156 32.38 -8.82 -6.66
CA CYS A 156 33.78 -9.15 -6.38
C CYS A 156 33.91 -10.40 -5.51
N ASP A 157 34.90 -11.23 -5.80
CA ASP A 157 35.26 -12.34 -4.95
C ASP A 157 35.78 -11.83 -3.59
N GLY A 158 35.27 -12.42 -2.51
CA GLY A 158 35.48 -11.92 -1.14
C GLY A 158 34.93 -10.50 -0.87
N GLY A 159 34.20 -9.87 -1.80
CA GLY A 159 33.63 -8.53 -1.65
C GLY A 159 34.66 -7.38 -1.67
N LEU A 160 35.92 -7.66 -1.99
CA LEU A 160 37.00 -6.68 -1.95
C LEU A 160 37.13 -5.93 -3.27
N SER A 161 36.93 -4.61 -3.23
CA SER A 161 37.05 -3.73 -4.39
C SER A 161 37.81 -2.45 -4.05
N GLN A 162 38.34 -1.79 -5.07
CA GLN A 162 38.93 -0.46 -4.99
C GLN A 162 38.35 0.43 -6.10
N LYS A 163 38.34 1.76 -5.88
CA LYS A 163 37.90 2.73 -6.87
C LYS A 163 38.99 2.99 -7.88
N GLU A 164 38.64 2.93 -9.16
CA GLU A 164 39.53 3.28 -10.27
C GLU A 164 38.74 4.03 -11.35
N VAL A 165 39.45 4.86 -12.11
CA VAL A 165 38.90 5.52 -13.29
C VAL A 165 38.85 4.50 -14.43
N ASP A 166 37.63 4.25 -14.92
CA ASP A 166 37.39 3.32 -16.03
C ASP A 166 37.70 3.99 -17.39
N THR A 167 37.65 3.23 -18.47
CA THR A 167 38.04 3.66 -19.83
C THR A 167 37.24 4.84 -20.37
N ASP A 168 36.05 5.09 -19.83
CA ASP A 168 35.16 6.20 -20.17
C ASP A 168 35.34 7.43 -19.25
N GLY A 169 36.34 7.40 -18.36
CA GLY A 169 36.63 8.49 -17.42
C GLY A 169 35.74 8.50 -16.18
N VAL A 170 34.86 7.51 -16.02
CA VAL A 170 33.97 7.40 -14.86
C VAL A 170 34.59 6.51 -13.80
N GLU A 171 34.58 6.96 -12.55
CA GLU A 171 35.15 6.20 -11.44
C GLU A 171 34.23 5.05 -11.00
N ARG A 172 34.72 3.81 -11.01
CA ARG A 172 33.95 2.60 -10.67
C ARG A 172 34.71 1.69 -9.71
N ASN A 173 33.98 0.77 -9.10
CA ASN A 173 34.60 -0.28 -8.28
C ASN A 173 35.21 -1.37 -9.19
N PHE A 174 36.49 -1.66 -8.97
CA PHE A 174 37.21 -2.77 -9.58
C PHE A 174 37.57 -3.81 -8.51
N CYS A 175 37.31 -5.07 -8.79
CA CYS A 175 37.53 -6.18 -7.88
C CYS A 175 39.03 -6.48 -7.73
N THR A 176 39.52 -6.52 -6.49
CA THR A 176 40.94 -6.75 -6.21
C THR A 176 41.34 -8.23 -6.27
N ARG A 177 40.35 -9.13 -6.22
CA ARG A 177 40.53 -10.59 -6.31
C ARG A 177 39.71 -11.20 -7.46
N GLY A 178 39.41 -10.40 -8.47
CA GLY A 178 38.52 -10.78 -9.57
C GLY A 178 37.05 -10.89 -9.18
N CYS A 179 36.21 -11.20 -10.16
CA CYS A 179 34.77 -11.31 -9.97
C CYS A 179 34.34 -12.75 -9.65
N LYS A 180 33.23 -12.88 -8.94
CA LYS A 180 32.57 -14.16 -8.71
C LYS A 180 32.09 -14.76 -10.01
N ALA A 181 32.19 -16.09 -10.11
CA ALA A 181 31.65 -16.86 -11.23
C ALA A 181 30.13 -16.69 -11.38
N LYS A 182 29.40 -16.50 -10.28
CA LYS A 182 27.98 -16.15 -10.26
C LYS A 182 27.78 -14.86 -9.46
N THR A 183 27.13 -13.89 -10.09
CA THR A 183 26.68 -12.67 -9.42
C THR A 183 25.24 -12.86 -8.99
N LEU A 184 24.95 -12.58 -7.73
CA LEU A 184 23.63 -12.78 -7.14
C LEU A 184 22.97 -11.44 -6.82
N CYS A 185 21.66 -11.39 -6.98
CA CYS A 185 20.79 -10.37 -6.41
C CYS A 185 19.91 -11.06 -5.36
N TYR A 186 20.17 -10.73 -4.10
CA TYR A 186 19.74 -11.54 -2.97
C TYR A 186 20.25 -12.99 -3.10
N THR A 187 19.37 -13.98 -3.21
CA THR A 187 19.73 -15.40 -3.41
C THR A 187 19.81 -15.81 -4.87
N GLU A 188 19.26 -15.01 -5.78
CA GLU A 188 19.05 -15.41 -7.16
C GLU A 188 20.17 -14.95 -8.10
N PRO A 189 20.63 -15.81 -9.02
CA PRO A 189 21.64 -15.44 -9.99
C PRO A 189 21.09 -14.42 -10.98
N ILE A 190 21.86 -13.37 -11.21
CA ILE A 190 21.61 -12.46 -12.33
C ILE A 190 22.02 -13.20 -13.61
N PRO A 191 21.16 -13.27 -14.64
CA PRO A 191 21.51 -13.87 -15.92
C PRO A 191 22.78 -13.25 -16.53
N ASP A 192 23.67 -14.09 -17.07
CA ASP A 192 24.95 -13.64 -17.63
C ASP A 192 24.76 -12.69 -18.82
N GLU A 193 23.65 -12.80 -19.55
CA GLU A 193 23.28 -11.87 -20.61
C GLU A 193 23.01 -10.44 -20.12
N TYR A 194 22.76 -10.23 -18.83
CA TYR A 194 22.53 -8.90 -18.23
C TYR A 194 23.76 -8.35 -17.49
N LEU A 195 24.83 -9.13 -17.38
CA LEU A 195 26.04 -8.74 -16.67
C LEU A 195 27.04 -8.04 -17.62
N ASP A 196 27.67 -6.97 -17.12
CA ASP A 196 28.81 -6.34 -17.79
C ASP A 196 30.07 -7.22 -17.63
N GLN A 197 31.15 -6.83 -18.31
CA GLN A 197 32.48 -7.42 -18.10
C GLN A 197 32.89 -7.32 -16.62
N CYS A 198 33.72 -8.27 -16.19
CA CYS A 198 34.34 -8.17 -14.88
C CYS A 198 35.30 -6.97 -14.87
N ARG A 199 35.10 -6.07 -13.91
CA ARG A 199 36.03 -4.97 -13.62
C ARG A 199 36.95 -5.44 -12.52
N GLU A 200 38.22 -5.66 -12.82
CA GLU A 200 39.18 -6.20 -11.86
C GLU A 200 40.58 -5.58 -11.98
N ILE A 201 41.35 -5.71 -10.91
CA ILE A 201 42.74 -5.25 -10.86
C ILE A 201 43.65 -6.43 -11.19
N ILE A 202 44.35 -6.33 -12.32
CA ILE A 202 45.33 -7.32 -12.74
C ILE A 202 46.69 -6.65 -12.79
N ASN A 203 47.66 -7.21 -12.04
CA ASN A 203 49.02 -6.67 -11.93
C ASN A 203 49.05 -5.18 -11.54
N GLY A 204 48.13 -4.76 -10.67
CA GLY A 204 48.02 -3.38 -10.19
C GLY A 204 47.37 -2.40 -11.17
N SER A 205 46.80 -2.86 -12.29
CA SER A 205 46.10 -2.00 -13.27
C SER A 205 44.63 -2.39 -13.41
N PRO A 206 43.70 -1.42 -13.55
CA PRO A 206 42.29 -1.70 -13.82
C PRO A 206 42.12 -2.31 -15.22
N GLN A 207 41.41 -3.43 -15.29
CA GLN A 207 41.10 -4.12 -16.54
C GLN A 207 39.63 -4.56 -16.57
N ARG A 208 39.11 -4.70 -17.79
CA ARG A 208 37.82 -5.35 -18.06
C ARG A 208 38.08 -6.73 -18.67
N THR A 209 37.55 -7.77 -18.06
CA THR A 209 37.78 -9.16 -18.48
C THR A 209 36.47 -9.93 -18.64
N GLY A 210 36.55 -11.03 -19.38
CA GLY A 210 35.41 -11.92 -19.61
C GLY A 210 34.36 -11.36 -20.56
N TYR A 211 33.23 -12.06 -20.58
CA TYR A 211 32.12 -11.80 -21.48
C TYR A 211 31.23 -10.66 -20.97
N ALA A 212 30.93 -9.71 -21.88
CA ALA A 212 29.89 -8.72 -21.70
C ALA A 212 28.58 -9.26 -22.27
N GLY A 213 27.54 -9.34 -21.45
CA GLY A 213 26.20 -9.68 -21.90
C GLY A 213 25.61 -8.62 -22.83
N ALA A 214 24.52 -8.98 -23.51
CA ALA A 214 23.78 -8.06 -24.38
C ALA A 214 23.12 -6.90 -23.59
N GLY A 215 22.88 -7.11 -22.30
CA GLY A 215 22.14 -6.21 -21.41
C GLY A 215 20.67 -6.05 -21.80
N LEU A 216 20.02 -5.08 -21.19
CA LEU A 216 18.59 -4.80 -21.36
C LEU A 216 18.40 -3.46 -22.05
N SER A 217 17.93 -3.48 -23.30
CA SER A 217 17.50 -2.28 -24.02
C SER A 217 16.13 -1.81 -23.51
N ASN A 218 15.87 -0.51 -23.56
CA ASN A 218 14.58 0.07 -23.18
C ASN A 218 14.16 -0.22 -21.72
N THR A 219 15.13 -0.35 -20.81
CA THR A 219 14.89 -0.69 -19.42
C THR A 219 15.59 0.30 -18.50
N ASP A 220 14.87 0.85 -17.53
CA ASP A 220 15.41 1.69 -16.46
C ASP A 220 15.64 0.91 -15.16
N MET A 221 14.95 -0.21 -14.99
CA MET A 221 15.07 -1.09 -13.83
C MET A 221 14.73 -2.55 -14.19
N LEU A 222 15.57 -3.48 -13.75
CA LEU A 222 15.26 -4.92 -13.74
C LEU A 222 14.71 -5.31 -12.38
N ILE A 223 13.66 -6.13 -12.35
CA ILE A 223 13.17 -6.76 -11.11
C ILE A 223 13.20 -8.28 -11.30
N LEU A 224 14.00 -8.96 -10.49
CA LEU A 224 13.94 -10.41 -10.38
C LEU A 224 12.71 -10.79 -9.54
N VAL A 225 11.79 -11.53 -10.12
CA VAL A 225 10.54 -11.97 -9.50
C VAL A 225 10.63 -13.46 -9.18
N ASP A 226 10.61 -13.77 -7.90
CA ASP A 226 10.79 -15.11 -7.36
C ASP A 226 9.58 -15.57 -6.55
N ALA A 227 9.45 -16.89 -6.37
CA ALA A 227 8.45 -17.50 -5.50
C ALA A 227 9.03 -18.73 -4.77
N SER A 228 10.19 -18.54 -4.16
CA SER A 228 10.90 -19.57 -3.41
C SER A 228 10.38 -19.68 -1.98
N VAL A 229 10.29 -20.92 -1.49
CA VAL A 229 10.06 -21.18 -0.05
C VAL A 229 11.36 -20.92 0.69
N THR A 230 11.39 -19.85 1.46
CA THR A 230 12.58 -19.42 2.23
C THR A 230 12.28 -19.38 3.72
N THR A 231 13.31 -19.20 4.55
CA THR A 231 13.15 -19.01 6.01
C THR A 231 12.31 -17.78 6.36
N ASN A 232 12.26 -16.78 5.47
CA ASN A 232 11.42 -15.60 5.64
C ASN A 232 9.93 -15.92 5.42
N CYS A 233 9.61 -16.96 4.65
CA CYS A 233 8.25 -17.43 4.41
C CYS A 233 7.73 -18.29 5.58
N ASN A 234 7.59 -17.67 6.74
CA ASN A 234 7.19 -18.30 8.01
C ASN A 234 5.66 -18.38 8.22
N GLY A 235 4.87 -18.18 7.16
CA GLY A 235 3.40 -18.18 7.21
C GLY A 235 2.74 -16.84 7.61
N VAL A 236 3.53 -15.84 8.00
CA VAL A 236 3.06 -14.47 8.26
C VAL A 236 3.47 -13.52 7.13
N VAL A 237 4.67 -13.72 6.58
CA VAL A 237 5.18 -12.93 5.46
C VAL A 237 4.48 -13.33 4.16
N LEU A 238 3.96 -12.34 3.44
CA LEU A 238 3.30 -12.54 2.14
C LEU A 238 4.30 -12.48 0.99
N ALA A 239 5.19 -11.50 1.05
CA ALA A 239 6.28 -11.28 0.11
C ALA A 239 7.37 -10.48 0.82
N TYR A 240 8.54 -10.36 0.20
CA TYR A 240 9.60 -9.44 0.63
C TYR A 240 10.41 -9.00 -0.59
N ALA A 241 10.96 -7.79 -0.53
CA ALA A 241 11.79 -7.24 -1.60
C ALA A 241 12.98 -6.44 -1.10
N THR A 242 13.92 -6.21 -2.01
CA THR A 242 15.11 -5.39 -1.75
C THR A 242 15.69 -4.81 -3.03
N THR A 243 16.58 -3.83 -2.89
CA THR A 243 17.39 -3.29 -3.97
C THR A 243 18.76 -3.96 -3.96
N CYS A 244 19.23 -4.40 -5.13
CA CYS A 244 20.50 -5.08 -5.30
C CYS A 244 21.61 -4.19 -5.89
N GLN A 245 21.27 -3.31 -6.84
CA GLN A 245 22.24 -2.39 -7.44
C GLN A 245 21.62 -1.01 -7.70
N LEU A 246 22.47 0.01 -7.57
CA LEU A 246 22.16 1.41 -7.84
C LEU A 246 22.94 1.86 -9.08
N GLU A 247 22.39 2.81 -9.84
CA GLU A 247 23.15 3.48 -10.90
C GLU A 247 24.04 4.59 -10.34
N ILE A 248 25.08 4.94 -11.08
CA ILE A 248 26.20 5.76 -10.58
C ILE A 248 25.91 7.26 -10.49
N LYS A 249 25.00 7.79 -11.31
CA LYS A 249 24.78 9.23 -11.47
C LYS A 249 23.94 9.80 -10.33
N LEU A 250 22.81 9.16 -10.01
CA LEU A 250 21.87 9.59 -8.99
C LEU A 250 21.71 8.60 -7.82
N ASP A 251 22.46 7.49 -7.78
CA ASP A 251 22.27 6.41 -6.80
C ASP A 251 20.86 5.79 -6.86
N ARG A 252 20.18 5.87 -8.01
CA ARG A 252 18.83 5.32 -8.16
C ARG A 252 18.87 3.79 -8.21
N PRO A 253 17.95 3.09 -7.54
CA PRO A 253 17.72 1.66 -7.73
C PRO A 253 17.50 1.27 -9.21
N VAL A 254 18.31 0.33 -9.70
CA VAL A 254 18.20 -0.20 -11.08
C VAL A 254 18.08 -1.72 -11.15
N LEU A 255 18.38 -2.41 -10.05
CA LEU A 255 18.14 -3.84 -9.90
C LEU A 255 17.44 -4.10 -8.58
N GLY A 256 16.26 -4.69 -8.64
CA GLY A 256 15.50 -5.14 -7.48
C GLY A 256 15.29 -6.64 -7.49
N TYR A 257 14.94 -7.16 -6.32
CA TYR A 257 14.48 -8.53 -6.12
C TYR A 257 13.17 -8.49 -5.33
N ILE A 258 12.21 -9.32 -5.71
CA ILE A 258 10.98 -9.59 -4.98
C ILE A 258 10.76 -11.09 -4.90
N ASN A 259 10.39 -11.60 -3.73
CA ASN A 259 9.96 -12.97 -3.54
C ASN A 259 8.54 -13.04 -3.00
N LEU A 260 7.65 -13.76 -3.68
CA LEU A 260 6.33 -14.09 -3.18
C LEU A 260 6.37 -15.39 -2.38
N CYS A 261 5.87 -15.38 -1.15
CA CYS A 261 5.83 -16.60 -0.36
C CYS A 261 4.73 -17.55 -0.88
N PRO A 262 5.05 -18.76 -1.38
CA PRO A 262 4.07 -19.58 -2.09
C PRO A 262 2.82 -19.95 -1.29
N SER A 263 2.96 -20.17 0.01
CA SER A 263 1.85 -20.50 0.92
C SER A 263 0.86 -19.34 1.13
N SER A 264 1.28 -18.12 0.78
CA SER A 264 0.54 -16.88 1.01
C SER A 264 -0.18 -16.37 -0.24
N ILE A 265 -0.06 -17.10 -1.36
CA ILE A 265 -0.68 -16.75 -2.63
C ILE A 265 -2.16 -17.13 -2.61
N GLY A 266 -3.03 -16.12 -2.67
CA GLY A 266 -4.48 -16.30 -2.74
C GLY A 266 -5.09 -15.54 -3.91
N PHE A 267 -5.82 -16.25 -4.77
CA PHE A 267 -6.50 -15.67 -5.94
C PHE A 267 -7.94 -15.23 -5.67
N ASN A 268 -8.51 -15.66 -4.55
CA ASN A 268 -9.90 -15.35 -4.20
C ASN A 268 -9.98 -14.14 -3.27
N TYR A 269 -11.09 -13.40 -3.34
CA TYR A 269 -11.37 -12.35 -2.36
C TYR A 269 -11.50 -12.96 -0.95
N PRO A 270 -10.93 -12.34 0.09
CA PRO A 270 -10.20 -11.06 0.11
C PRO A 270 -8.70 -11.18 -0.22
N ASP A 271 -8.17 -12.39 -0.25
CA ASP A 271 -6.74 -12.69 -0.32
C ASP A 271 -6.09 -12.11 -1.58
N SER A 272 -6.80 -12.05 -2.71
CA SER A 272 -6.29 -11.41 -3.94
C SER A 272 -6.03 -9.91 -3.79
N ARG A 273 -6.85 -9.17 -3.04
CA ARG A 273 -6.61 -7.74 -2.77
C ARG A 273 -5.42 -7.53 -1.85
N ILE A 274 -5.26 -8.43 -0.88
CA ILE A 274 -4.14 -8.43 0.07
C ILE A 274 -2.84 -8.76 -0.68
N LEU A 275 -2.84 -9.79 -1.52
CA LEU A 275 -1.70 -10.18 -2.36
C LEU A 275 -1.29 -9.06 -3.31
N TYR A 276 -2.24 -8.42 -3.99
CA TYR A 276 -1.95 -7.27 -4.84
C TYR A 276 -1.32 -6.12 -4.05
N SER A 277 -1.86 -5.81 -2.85
CA SER A 277 -1.29 -4.79 -1.96
C SER A 277 0.14 -5.14 -1.54
N ALA A 278 0.41 -6.41 -1.25
CA ALA A 278 1.74 -6.89 -0.90
C ALA A 278 2.73 -6.74 -2.05
N ILE A 279 2.36 -7.14 -3.27
CA ILE A 279 3.23 -6.98 -4.43
C ILE A 279 3.52 -5.50 -4.68
N LEU A 280 2.50 -4.64 -4.61
CA LEU A 280 2.67 -3.21 -4.82
C LEU A 280 3.60 -2.57 -3.77
N HIS A 281 3.47 -3.00 -2.50
CA HIS A 281 4.31 -2.59 -1.38
C HIS A 281 5.76 -3.02 -1.55
N GLU A 282 6.00 -4.29 -1.86
CA GLU A 282 7.34 -4.84 -2.04
C GLU A 282 8.05 -4.22 -3.25
N LEU A 283 7.32 -3.92 -4.34
CA LEU A 283 7.87 -3.15 -5.44
C LEU A 283 8.30 -1.74 -4.98
N GLY A 284 7.56 -1.11 -4.05
CA GLY A 284 7.97 0.14 -3.41
C GLY A 284 9.31 0.03 -2.67
N HIS A 285 9.56 -1.08 -1.98
CA HIS A 285 10.88 -1.35 -1.39
C HIS A 285 11.98 -1.52 -2.44
N ALA A 286 11.72 -2.30 -3.50
CA ALA A 286 12.68 -2.48 -4.59
C ALA A 286 13.04 -1.16 -5.28
N LEU A 287 12.06 -0.25 -5.43
CA LEU A 287 12.19 1.09 -6.00
C LEU A 287 12.88 2.09 -5.07
N GLY A 288 13.04 1.74 -3.79
CA GLY A 288 13.97 2.38 -2.88
C GLY A 288 13.36 2.99 -1.61
N PHE A 289 12.11 2.67 -1.27
CA PHE A 289 11.60 2.93 0.08
C PHE A 289 12.31 2.01 1.06
N SER A 290 13.49 2.38 1.54
CA SER A 290 14.29 1.53 2.43
C SER A 290 15.26 2.35 3.25
N SER A 291 15.39 1.97 4.52
CA SER A 291 16.41 2.51 5.42
C SER A 291 17.86 2.33 4.91
N LEU A 292 18.08 1.37 4.00
CA LEU A 292 19.37 1.18 3.32
C LEU A 292 19.74 2.34 2.39
N LEU A 293 18.74 3.09 1.91
CA LEU A 293 18.91 4.05 0.81
C LEU A 293 18.64 5.50 1.20
N TYR A 294 18.19 5.79 2.42
CA TYR A 294 17.97 7.17 2.88
C TYR A 294 19.23 8.05 2.77
N ALA A 295 20.40 7.47 3.04
CA ALA A 295 21.67 8.19 2.90
C ALA A 295 22.04 8.51 1.43
N PHE A 296 21.46 7.79 0.48
CA PHE A 296 21.73 7.93 -0.96
C PHE A 296 20.74 8.86 -1.68
N MET A 297 19.70 9.32 -0.98
CA MET A 297 18.72 10.25 -1.55
C MET A 297 19.35 11.57 -1.99
N ARG A 298 18.70 12.18 -2.97
CA ARG A 298 19.08 13.44 -3.59
C ARG A 298 17.97 14.48 -3.46
N ASP A 299 18.35 15.75 -3.52
CA ASP A 299 17.38 16.83 -3.58
C ASP A 299 16.74 16.93 -4.98
N THR A 300 15.88 17.92 -5.18
CA THR A 300 15.17 18.12 -6.45
C THR A 300 16.10 18.39 -7.63
N ASP A 301 17.25 18.99 -7.36
CA ASP A 301 18.28 19.38 -8.33
C ASP A 301 19.27 18.24 -8.60
N GLY A 302 19.14 17.11 -7.89
CA GLY A 302 19.98 15.93 -8.03
C GLY A 302 21.25 15.98 -7.18
N ASN A 303 21.40 16.95 -6.28
CA ASN A 303 22.53 16.98 -5.34
C ASN A 303 22.32 15.96 -4.21
N PRO A 304 23.39 15.32 -3.72
CA PRO A 304 23.29 14.47 -2.54
C PRO A 304 22.73 15.20 -1.31
N ARG A 305 21.70 14.62 -0.68
CA ARG A 305 21.20 15.14 0.62
C ARG A 305 22.17 14.85 1.76
N THR A 306 22.89 13.73 1.67
CA THR A 306 23.93 13.35 2.62
C THR A 306 25.29 13.74 2.07
N PRO A 307 26.16 14.40 2.86
CA PRO A 307 27.51 14.71 2.42
C PRO A 307 28.25 13.47 1.93
N ARG A 308 29.03 13.64 0.86
CA ARG A 308 29.75 12.56 0.18
C ARG A 308 31.23 12.60 0.52
N ASP A 309 31.83 11.42 0.60
CA ASP A 309 33.27 11.28 0.67
C ASP A 309 33.87 11.69 -0.68
N PRO A 310 34.83 12.64 -0.73
CA PRO A 310 35.35 13.15 -2.00
C PRO A 310 36.08 12.11 -2.86
N ILE A 311 36.51 10.98 -2.29
CA ILE A 311 37.24 9.92 -2.98
C ILE A 311 36.27 8.83 -3.44
N THR A 312 35.40 8.34 -2.55
CA THR A 312 34.53 7.20 -2.86
C THR A 312 33.17 7.59 -3.46
N ASN A 313 32.76 8.85 -3.27
CA ASN A 313 31.42 9.37 -3.55
C ASN A 313 30.28 8.66 -2.77
N LEU A 314 30.62 7.94 -1.70
CA LEU A 314 29.65 7.30 -0.80
C LEU A 314 29.24 8.26 0.32
N PRO A 315 28.10 8.03 1.00
CA PRO A 315 27.70 8.84 2.15
C PRO A 315 28.77 8.80 3.25
N ASN A 316 29.20 9.95 3.77
CA ASN A 316 30.36 10.05 4.66
C ASN A 316 30.04 10.34 6.13
N LEU A 317 28.77 10.30 6.53
CA LEU A 317 28.36 10.48 7.93
C LEU A 317 28.54 9.21 8.79
N GLY A 318 29.32 8.24 8.29
CA GLY A 318 29.54 6.94 8.93
C GLY A 318 28.37 5.98 8.76
N ARG A 319 28.37 4.92 9.57
CA ARG A 319 27.38 3.83 9.54
C ARG A 319 26.63 3.72 10.85
N THR A 320 25.41 3.18 10.79
CA THR A 320 24.61 2.78 11.94
C THR A 320 25.18 1.52 12.57
N ASP A 321 24.66 1.12 13.72
CA ASP A 321 25.06 -0.11 14.41
C ASP A 321 24.68 -1.37 13.60
N TYR A 322 23.76 -1.23 12.65
CA TYR A 322 23.37 -2.27 11.69
C TYR A 322 24.21 -2.25 10.41
N GLY A 323 25.24 -1.41 10.34
CA GLY A 323 26.14 -1.31 9.19
C GLY A 323 25.58 -0.53 8.00
N THR A 324 24.40 0.09 8.12
CA THR A 324 23.79 0.92 7.06
C THR A 324 24.38 2.34 7.07
N PHE A 325 24.40 3.04 5.94
CA PHE A 325 24.91 4.42 5.93
C PHE A 325 23.98 5.36 6.70
N ARG A 326 24.55 6.29 7.49
CA ARG A 326 23.78 7.32 8.18
C ARG A 326 23.35 8.40 7.19
N ALA A 327 22.06 8.67 7.14
CA ALA A 327 21.51 9.79 6.37
C ALA A 327 21.75 11.11 7.12
N ALA A 328 21.76 12.23 6.38
CA ALA A 328 21.72 13.55 7.00
C ALA A 328 20.44 13.74 7.83
N SER A 329 20.53 14.53 8.91
CA SER A 329 19.38 14.86 9.79
C SER A 329 18.28 15.67 9.10
N SER A 330 18.56 16.23 7.92
CA SER A 330 17.56 16.83 7.04
C SER A 330 16.74 15.79 6.28
N THR A 331 17.19 14.53 6.21
CA THR A 331 16.47 13.42 5.59
C THR A 331 15.77 12.59 6.65
N VAL A 332 16.52 12.00 7.58
CA VAL A 332 15.97 11.24 8.71
C VAL A 332 16.70 11.65 9.99
N ASP A 333 15.94 11.89 11.05
CA ASP A 333 16.45 12.31 12.34
C ASP A 333 15.73 11.55 13.47
N THR A 334 16.26 11.63 14.68
CA THR A 334 15.56 11.12 15.86
C THR A 334 14.92 12.27 16.60
N VAL A 335 13.58 12.26 16.68
CA VAL A 335 12.79 13.28 17.37
C VAL A 335 12.23 12.69 18.66
N ASN A 336 12.35 13.43 19.76
CA ASN A 336 11.77 13.04 21.04
C ASN A 336 10.30 13.46 21.10
N ARG A 337 9.38 12.51 21.00
CA ARG A 337 7.94 12.70 21.14
C ARG A 337 7.54 12.66 22.61
N GLU A 338 6.87 13.70 23.08
CA GLU A 338 6.20 13.67 24.37
C GLU A 338 4.94 12.80 24.26
N TRP A 339 4.90 11.73 25.03
CA TRP A 339 3.93 10.65 24.89
C TRP A 339 3.15 10.44 26.18
N LYS A 340 1.90 10.91 26.23
CA LYS A 340 1.04 10.78 27.40
C LYS A 340 0.32 9.43 27.42
N SER A 341 0.30 8.76 28.56
CA SER A 341 -0.54 7.60 28.83
C SER A 341 -1.39 7.84 30.08
N ALA A 342 -2.22 6.86 30.45
CA ALA A 342 -3.00 6.93 31.69
C ALA A 342 -2.12 7.02 32.95
N LEU A 343 -0.87 6.55 32.87
CA LEU A 343 0.08 6.47 33.99
C LEU A 343 1.08 7.62 34.07
N GLY A 344 1.17 8.48 33.06
CA GLY A 344 2.09 9.62 33.06
C GLY A 344 2.51 10.04 31.66
N THR A 345 3.53 10.88 31.59
CA THR A 345 4.12 11.35 30.33
C THR A 345 5.50 10.76 30.17
N PHE A 346 5.76 10.19 28.99
CA PHE A 346 7.01 9.56 28.60
C PHE A 346 7.65 10.37 27.47
N LEU A 347 8.96 10.25 27.32
CA LEU A 347 9.67 10.82 26.18
C LEU A 347 10.16 9.67 25.30
N LEU A 348 9.62 9.57 24.09
CA LEU A 348 9.93 8.50 23.16
C LEU A 348 10.82 9.02 22.03
N PRO A 349 12.04 8.48 21.86
CA PRO A 349 12.82 8.75 20.65
C PRO A 349 12.17 8.01 19.47
N VAL A 350 11.81 8.76 18.43
CA VAL A 350 11.17 8.23 17.22
C VAL A 350 12.00 8.62 16.00
N TRP A 351 12.20 7.71 15.06
CA TRP A 351 12.81 8.04 13.78
C TRP A 351 11.80 8.80 12.94
N THR A 352 12.20 9.94 12.39
CA THR A 352 11.29 10.84 11.70
C THR A 352 11.91 11.24 10.37
N LEU A 353 11.15 11.05 9.29
CA LEU A 353 11.47 11.49 7.94
C LEU A 353 11.13 12.97 7.78
N LYS A 354 12.10 13.77 7.34
CA LYS A 354 12.03 15.24 7.33
C LYS A 354 12.14 15.84 5.93
N THR A 355 11.98 15.00 4.91
CA THR A 355 12.12 15.44 3.52
C THR A 355 11.00 16.42 3.13
N PRO A 356 11.29 17.39 2.23
CA PRO A 356 10.42 18.56 2.00
C PRO A 356 8.99 18.24 1.57
N HIS A 357 8.80 17.44 0.51
CA HIS A 357 7.45 17.16 -0.03
C HIS A 357 6.65 16.28 0.93
N VAL A 358 7.28 15.29 1.56
CA VAL A 358 6.65 14.47 2.60
C VAL A 358 6.15 15.33 3.74
N LEU A 359 6.99 16.22 4.26
CA LEU A 359 6.63 17.10 5.37
C LEU A 359 5.53 18.10 4.97
N GLU A 360 5.65 18.72 3.80
CA GLU A 360 4.65 19.67 3.28
C GLU A 360 3.27 19.01 3.11
N TYR A 361 3.23 17.83 2.47
CA TYR A 361 2.01 17.08 2.33
C TYR A 361 1.42 16.69 3.69
N ALA A 362 2.23 16.15 4.59
CA ALA A 362 1.76 15.71 5.90
C ALA A 362 1.21 16.87 6.75
N LYS A 363 1.85 18.04 6.73
CA LYS A 363 1.34 19.26 7.39
C LYS A 363 -0.08 19.60 6.93
N THR A 364 -0.29 19.55 5.62
CA THR A 364 -1.58 19.87 5.00
C THR A 364 -2.61 18.78 5.27
N HIS A 365 -2.25 17.51 5.05
CA HIS A 365 -3.14 16.36 5.21
C HIS A 365 -3.65 16.22 6.64
N PHE A 366 -2.76 16.24 7.63
CA PHE A 366 -3.15 16.13 9.04
C PHE A 366 -3.67 17.45 9.63
N ASN A 367 -3.60 18.57 8.90
CA ASN A 367 -3.89 19.91 9.42
C ASN A 367 -3.02 20.25 10.66
N CYS A 368 -1.70 20.10 10.52
CA CYS A 368 -0.74 20.37 11.58
C CYS A 368 0.45 21.20 11.06
N PRO A 369 0.40 22.55 11.09
CA PRO A 369 1.47 23.40 10.59
C PRO A 369 2.81 23.26 11.32
N THR A 370 2.78 22.87 12.60
CA THR A 370 3.95 22.69 13.46
C THR A 370 4.59 21.30 13.35
N LEU A 371 4.13 20.44 12.44
CA LEU A 371 4.76 19.15 12.21
C LEU A 371 6.22 19.33 11.80
N ASP A 372 7.11 18.54 12.41
CA ASP A 372 8.57 18.60 12.27
C ASP A 372 9.14 17.44 11.46
N GLY A 373 8.27 16.53 11.00
CA GLY A 373 8.57 15.38 10.15
C GLY A 373 7.48 14.31 10.26
N VAL A 374 7.60 13.23 9.48
CA VAL A 374 6.68 12.08 9.49
C VAL A 374 7.36 10.92 10.17
N ASP A 375 6.73 10.39 11.22
CA ASP A 375 7.30 9.31 12.01
C ASP A 375 7.38 8.01 11.19
N LEU A 376 8.50 7.32 11.33
CA LEU A 376 8.77 6.00 10.76
C LEU A 376 8.51 4.94 11.83
N GLU A 377 8.15 3.74 11.37
CA GLU A 377 7.83 2.61 12.22
C GLU A 377 8.96 2.30 13.20
N ASN A 378 8.60 2.09 14.46
CA ASN A 378 9.52 1.85 15.57
C ASN A 378 9.39 0.42 16.16
N GLU A 379 8.37 -0.35 15.77
CA GLU A 379 8.16 -1.73 16.18
C GLU A 379 8.40 -2.74 15.03
N GLY A 380 8.10 -4.03 15.25
CA GLY A 380 8.19 -5.10 14.23
C GLY A 380 9.60 -5.69 13.98
N GLY A 381 10.65 -5.06 14.49
CA GLY A 381 12.05 -5.55 14.37
C GLY A 381 12.81 -4.93 13.20
N SER A 382 14.03 -5.41 12.91
CA SER A 382 14.94 -4.76 11.94
C SER A 382 14.46 -4.74 10.49
N GLY A 383 13.54 -5.65 10.11
CA GLY A 383 12.92 -5.66 8.79
C GLY A 383 11.71 -4.74 8.65
N THR A 384 11.19 -4.20 9.76
CA THR A 384 9.99 -3.37 9.78
C THR A 384 10.31 -1.95 10.23
N ALA A 385 11.02 -1.81 11.36
CA ALA A 385 11.42 -0.53 11.89
C ALA A 385 12.26 0.25 10.87
N ILE A 386 12.12 1.58 10.88
CA ILE A 386 12.79 2.56 9.99
C ILE A 386 12.58 2.37 8.48
N SER A 387 11.91 1.30 8.03
CA SER A 387 11.70 1.01 6.60
C SER A 387 10.23 1.17 6.18
N HIS A 388 9.38 1.66 7.08
CA HIS A 388 7.95 1.91 6.85
C HIS A 388 7.54 3.21 7.51
N PHE A 389 6.45 3.82 7.03
CA PHE A 389 5.75 4.84 7.82
C PHE A 389 5.14 4.23 9.07
N GLU A 390 5.15 5.01 10.16
CA GLU A 390 4.51 4.64 11.42
C GLU A 390 3.03 4.29 11.19
N LYS A 391 2.66 3.03 11.47
CA LYS A 391 1.34 2.54 11.08
C LYS A 391 0.22 3.28 11.82
N ARG A 392 0.46 3.78 13.05
CA ARG A 392 -0.51 4.61 13.78
C ARG A 392 -1.00 5.82 12.96
N ILE A 393 -0.10 6.47 12.19
CA ILE A 393 -0.44 7.63 11.36
C ILE A 393 -0.65 7.30 9.89
N GLY A 394 -0.15 6.16 9.41
CA GLY A 394 -0.29 5.71 8.02
C GLY A 394 -1.47 4.76 7.75
N ASN A 395 -1.82 3.88 8.69
CA ASN A 395 -2.83 2.82 8.62
C ASN A 395 -2.93 2.04 7.29
N ASN A 396 -3.71 2.54 6.32
CA ASN A 396 -3.93 1.95 5.00
C ASN A 396 -3.07 2.57 3.89
N ASP A 397 -2.10 3.41 4.23
CA ASP A 397 -1.04 3.80 3.31
C ASP A 397 -0.20 2.58 2.90
N LEU A 398 0.22 2.59 1.62
CA LEU A 398 0.97 1.51 0.99
C LEU A 398 2.22 1.12 1.76
N MET A 399 2.99 2.06 2.30
CA MET A 399 4.30 1.79 2.91
C MET A 399 4.24 1.69 4.44
N THR A 400 3.13 1.19 4.99
CA THR A 400 3.03 0.84 6.42
C THR A 400 3.44 -0.61 6.68
N GLY A 401 4.00 -0.90 7.88
CA GLY A 401 4.66 -2.17 8.19
C GLY A 401 3.77 -3.41 8.36
N SER A 402 2.50 -3.38 7.93
CA SER A 402 1.65 -4.58 7.91
C SER A 402 0.48 -4.48 6.94
N ILE A 403 0.13 -5.62 6.33
CA ILE A 403 -0.90 -5.73 5.29
C ILE A 403 -2.10 -6.51 5.83
N GLU A 404 -2.80 -5.92 6.81
CA GLU A 404 -4.03 -6.51 7.35
C GLU A 404 -5.29 -6.17 6.54
N GLN A 405 -5.16 -5.25 5.58
CA GLN A 405 -6.24 -4.73 4.74
C GLN A 405 -5.67 -4.29 3.39
N THR A 406 -6.55 -3.92 2.46
CA THR A 406 -6.11 -3.28 1.22
C THR A 406 -5.34 -2.01 1.55
N LEU A 407 -4.10 -1.93 1.08
CA LEU A 407 -3.29 -0.73 1.18
C LEU A 407 -3.40 0.07 -0.11
N VAL A 408 -3.23 1.38 -0.01
CA VAL A 408 -3.35 2.29 -1.15
C VAL A 408 -2.10 3.15 -1.27
N PRO A 409 -1.60 3.38 -2.50
CA PRO A 409 -0.52 4.32 -2.72
C PRO A 409 -1.06 5.73 -2.46
N SER A 410 -0.78 6.26 -1.28
CA SER A 410 -1.24 7.59 -0.89
C SER A 410 -0.33 8.68 -1.47
N PRO A 411 -0.77 9.96 -1.43
CA PRO A 411 0.11 11.05 -1.79
C PRO A 411 1.32 11.18 -0.82
N LEU A 412 1.25 10.63 0.40
CA LEU A 412 2.41 10.56 1.30
C LEU A 412 3.50 9.64 0.74
N THR A 413 3.11 8.44 0.31
CA THR A 413 4.01 7.48 -0.35
C THR A 413 4.60 8.06 -1.63
N LEU A 414 3.77 8.69 -2.48
CA LEU A 414 4.27 9.31 -3.72
C LEU A 414 5.17 10.54 -3.44
N SER A 415 4.91 11.30 -2.38
CA SER A 415 5.78 12.40 -1.94
C SER A 415 7.15 11.89 -1.50
N PHE A 416 7.21 10.72 -0.86
CA PHE A 416 8.48 10.07 -0.55
C PHE A 416 9.29 9.82 -1.83
N PHE A 417 8.68 9.20 -2.85
CA PHE A 417 9.37 8.92 -4.11
C PHE A 417 9.84 10.20 -4.82
N GLN A 418 9.07 11.29 -4.74
CA GLN A 418 9.47 12.59 -5.25
C GLN A 418 10.71 13.13 -4.50
N ASP A 419 10.74 12.96 -3.18
CA ASP A 419 11.83 13.42 -2.31
C ASP A 419 13.12 12.59 -2.40
N THR A 420 13.06 11.38 -2.97
CA THR A 420 14.26 10.57 -3.22
C THR A 420 15.24 11.24 -4.17
N GLY A 421 14.75 12.13 -5.05
CA GLY A 421 15.53 12.72 -6.13
C GLY A 421 15.85 11.76 -7.28
N TRP A 422 15.30 10.54 -7.25
CA TRP A 422 15.49 9.54 -8.32
C TRP A 422 14.42 9.58 -9.39
N TYR A 423 13.21 10.00 -9.02
CA TYR A 423 12.03 9.96 -9.88
C TYR A 423 11.36 11.34 -10.00
N ASN A 424 10.77 11.63 -11.15
CA ASN A 424 9.62 12.53 -11.21
C ASN A 424 8.37 11.70 -10.92
N VAL A 425 7.39 12.28 -10.23
CA VAL A 425 6.20 11.55 -9.77
C VAL A 425 4.93 12.17 -10.31
N ASP A 426 4.07 11.35 -10.90
CA ASP A 426 2.70 11.73 -11.25
C ASP A 426 1.77 11.58 -10.04
N MET A 427 1.56 12.69 -9.34
CA MET A 427 0.66 12.73 -8.17
C MET A 427 -0.80 12.41 -8.51
N SER A 428 -1.21 12.44 -9.79
CA SER A 428 -2.56 12.04 -10.19
C SER A 428 -2.83 10.55 -10.00
N LYS A 429 -1.77 9.74 -9.88
CA LYS A 429 -1.84 8.30 -9.58
C LYS A 429 -2.06 8.00 -8.10
N ALA A 430 -1.91 8.99 -7.22
CA ALA A 430 -2.19 8.80 -5.80
C ALA A 430 -3.67 8.50 -5.56
N THR A 431 -3.95 7.59 -4.64
CA THR A 431 -5.32 7.33 -4.17
C THR A 431 -5.77 8.44 -3.20
N ASP A 432 -7.07 8.77 -3.18
CA ASP A 432 -7.66 9.62 -2.13
C ASP A 432 -7.57 8.93 -0.77
N TRP A 433 -6.48 9.21 -0.07
CA TRP A 433 -6.20 8.69 1.25
C TRP A 433 -6.82 9.57 2.33
N LYS A 434 -7.61 8.96 3.22
CA LYS A 434 -8.47 9.67 4.18
C LYS A 434 -8.07 9.51 5.64
N TRP A 435 -7.25 8.50 5.95
CA TRP A 435 -6.83 8.23 7.33
C TRP A 435 -6.08 9.44 7.91
N GLY A 436 -6.48 9.89 9.10
CA GLY A 436 -5.85 11.02 9.78
C GLY A 436 -6.16 12.41 9.22
N LYS A 437 -6.85 12.51 8.08
CA LYS A 437 -7.05 13.79 7.37
C LYS A 437 -7.77 14.81 8.26
N GLY A 438 -7.13 15.95 8.48
CA GLY A 438 -7.67 17.06 9.27
C GLY A 438 -7.74 16.84 10.78
N LEU A 439 -7.17 15.75 11.32
CA LEU A 439 -7.30 15.39 12.74
C LEU A 439 -6.38 16.19 13.69
N GLY A 440 -5.45 17.00 13.16
CA GLY A 440 -4.64 17.96 13.89
C GLY A 440 -3.36 17.39 14.48
N CYS A 441 -2.56 18.27 15.10
CA CYS A 441 -1.25 17.90 15.66
C CYS A 441 -1.30 16.84 16.75
N THR A 442 -2.34 16.82 17.60
CA THR A 442 -2.52 15.79 18.62
C THR A 442 -2.68 14.40 18.01
N PHE A 443 -3.24 14.29 16.80
CA PHE A 443 -3.33 12.99 16.12
C PHE A 443 -1.96 12.50 15.68
N VAL A 444 -1.21 13.35 14.97
CA VAL A 444 0.02 12.92 14.30
C VAL A 444 1.21 12.84 15.27
N GLN A 445 1.34 13.74 16.23
CA GLN A 445 2.52 13.84 17.11
C GLN A 445 2.35 13.24 18.52
N LYS A 446 1.12 13.00 18.98
CA LYS A 446 0.82 12.57 20.34
C LYS A 446 0.22 11.16 20.37
N SER A 447 0.09 10.61 21.57
CA SER A 447 -0.56 9.31 21.76
C SER A 447 -2.04 9.36 21.43
N CYS A 448 -2.62 8.21 21.09
CA CYS A 448 -4.07 8.09 20.96
C CYS A 448 -4.81 8.43 22.26
N TYR A 449 -4.19 8.22 23.42
CA TYR A 449 -4.77 8.63 24.71
C TYR A 449 -4.91 10.15 24.80
N GLU A 450 -3.85 10.90 24.53
CA GLU A 450 -3.89 12.35 24.55
C GLU A 450 -4.86 12.91 23.51
N PHE A 451 -4.89 12.29 22.32
CA PHE A 451 -5.90 12.62 21.32
C PHE A 451 -7.31 12.44 21.87
N MET A 452 -7.64 11.27 22.43
CA MET A 452 -8.97 10.99 22.95
C MET A 452 -9.35 11.92 24.12
N GLU A 453 -8.40 12.24 25.00
CA GLU A 453 -8.61 13.20 26.10
C GLU A 453 -8.82 14.63 25.63
N SER A 454 -8.22 15.02 24.49
CA SER A 454 -8.32 16.38 23.96
C SER A 454 -9.68 16.71 23.32
N ARG A 455 -10.53 15.70 23.06
CA ARG A 455 -11.80 15.87 22.36
C ARG A 455 -12.93 16.31 23.28
N THR A 456 -13.75 17.26 22.80
CA THR A 456 -15.02 17.59 23.48
C THR A 456 -16.07 16.50 23.28
N ARG A 457 -17.22 16.60 23.97
CA ARG A 457 -18.31 15.62 23.83
C ARG A 457 -18.92 15.60 22.43
N GLU A 458 -18.80 16.71 21.70
CA GLU A 458 -19.33 16.90 20.35
C GLU A 458 -18.35 16.42 19.28
N GLU A 459 -17.05 16.35 19.61
CA GLU A 459 -16.02 15.87 18.69
C GLU A 459 -15.89 14.35 18.74
N SER A 460 -15.65 13.76 17.57
CA SER A 460 -15.43 12.32 17.48
C SER A 460 -14.04 11.95 17.99
N MET A 461 -13.96 10.96 18.88
CA MET A 461 -12.71 10.29 19.27
C MET A 461 -12.18 9.31 18.20
N ARG A 462 -12.93 9.09 17.12
CA ARG A 462 -12.51 8.25 16.00
C ARG A 462 -11.25 8.83 15.33
N PRO A 463 -10.36 7.99 14.77
CA PRO A 463 -10.53 6.55 14.55
C PRO A 463 -10.28 5.67 15.79
N TRP A 464 -9.84 6.25 16.90
CA TRP A 464 -9.59 5.51 18.14
C TRP A 464 -10.88 5.07 18.83
N CYS A 465 -10.76 4.07 19.70
CA CYS A 465 -11.90 3.46 20.39
C CYS A 465 -11.53 2.97 21.79
N ALA A 466 -12.48 3.01 22.72
CA ALA A 466 -12.30 2.61 24.13
C ALA A 466 -13.34 1.55 24.54
N GLU A 467 -13.87 0.81 23.58
CA GLU A 467 -14.98 -0.12 23.75
C GLU A 467 -14.51 -1.54 23.40
N PRO A 468 -14.78 -2.56 24.22
CA PRO A 468 -14.41 -3.94 23.89
C PRO A 468 -14.99 -4.42 22.54
N PRO A 469 -14.40 -5.43 21.88
CA PRO A 469 -14.75 -5.86 20.51
C PRO A 469 -16.16 -6.43 20.36
N ALA A 470 -16.85 -6.68 21.48
CA ALA A 470 -18.28 -6.96 21.49
C ALA A 470 -19.15 -5.72 21.15
N GLY A 471 -18.52 -4.60 20.79
CA GLY A 471 -19.15 -3.36 20.34
C GLY A 471 -19.81 -3.42 18.97
N GLN A 472 -20.54 -2.35 18.64
CA GLN A 472 -21.32 -2.23 17.41
C GLN A 472 -20.42 -2.12 16.18
N THR A 473 -20.74 -2.87 15.13
CA THR A 473 -20.15 -2.67 13.80
C THR A 473 -20.56 -1.30 13.29
N GLU A 474 -19.58 -0.53 12.83
CA GLU A 474 -19.81 0.81 12.27
C GLU A 474 -19.12 1.00 10.92
N CYS A 475 -19.54 2.02 10.17
CA CYS A 475 -18.89 2.41 8.92
C CYS A 475 -17.59 3.15 9.22
N LEU A 476 -16.52 2.80 8.52
CA LEU A 476 -15.24 3.50 8.61
C LEU A 476 -15.33 4.86 7.93
N SER A 477 -14.74 5.89 8.54
CA SER A 477 -14.68 7.23 7.95
C SER A 477 -13.61 7.36 6.86
N TYR A 478 -12.66 6.44 6.84
CA TYR A 478 -11.46 6.49 6.00
C TYR A 478 -11.45 5.46 4.86
N ASP A 479 -12.44 4.56 4.83
CA ASP A 479 -12.58 3.50 3.83
C ASP A 479 -14.07 3.15 3.66
N ASN A 480 -14.47 2.65 2.48
CA ASN A 480 -15.83 2.18 2.21
C ASN A 480 -16.02 0.77 2.78
N ALA A 481 -15.85 0.62 4.09
CA ALA A 481 -15.92 -0.65 4.77
C ALA A 481 -16.52 -0.51 6.18
N PHE A 482 -16.81 -1.67 6.78
CA PHE A 482 -17.23 -1.75 8.17
C PHE A 482 -16.05 -2.08 9.07
N GLY A 483 -16.09 -1.63 10.31
CA GLY A 483 -15.10 -1.96 11.30
C GLY A 483 -15.66 -2.15 12.70
N GLN A 484 -14.79 -2.65 13.57
CA GLN A 484 -15.06 -2.83 15.00
C GLN A 484 -13.82 -2.43 15.78
N CYS A 485 -14.01 -2.02 17.03
CA CYS A 485 -12.89 -1.71 17.90
C CYS A 485 -12.01 -2.94 18.12
N ASP A 486 -10.71 -2.80 17.88
CA ASP A 486 -9.74 -3.90 18.04
C ASP A 486 -9.16 -3.99 19.46
N LEU A 487 -9.76 -3.30 20.43
CA LEU A 487 -9.34 -3.33 21.83
C LEU A 487 -9.32 -4.77 22.36
N ARG A 488 -8.20 -5.24 22.88
CA ARG A 488 -8.03 -6.63 23.34
C ARG A 488 -7.32 -6.68 24.69
N MET A 489 -7.68 -7.69 25.48
CA MET A 489 -6.91 -8.07 26.68
C MET A 489 -5.69 -8.91 26.30
N TYR A 490 -4.52 -8.54 26.83
CA TYR A 490 -3.26 -9.24 26.71
C TYR A 490 -3.07 -10.23 27.88
N SER A 491 -2.23 -11.24 27.68
CA SER A 491 -1.86 -12.20 28.73
C SER A 491 -0.92 -11.60 29.78
N SER A 492 -0.20 -10.54 29.43
CA SER A 492 0.70 -9.80 30.31
C SER A 492 0.29 -8.33 30.38
N MET A 493 0.63 -7.68 31.48
CA MET A 493 0.45 -6.23 31.64
C MET A 493 1.23 -5.49 30.55
N LEU A 494 0.61 -4.47 29.96
CA LEU A 494 1.28 -3.63 28.96
C LEU A 494 2.31 -2.70 29.63
N GLU A 495 3.34 -2.29 28.90
CA GLU A 495 4.26 -1.26 29.37
C GLU A 495 3.52 0.05 29.69
N ALA A 496 4.00 0.81 30.66
CA ALA A 496 3.30 2.00 31.16
C ALA A 496 3.00 3.05 30.07
N LYS A 497 3.87 3.17 29.06
CA LYS A 497 3.69 4.05 27.89
C LYS A 497 2.54 3.65 26.96
N TYR A 498 2.12 2.38 27.00
CA TYR A 498 1.04 1.81 26.17
C TYR A 498 -0.25 1.55 26.95
N GLN A 499 -0.31 1.92 28.23
CA GLN A 499 -1.52 1.84 29.05
C GLN A 499 -2.36 3.11 28.87
N TYR A 500 -3.34 3.05 27.97
CA TYR A 500 -4.14 4.22 27.55
C TYR A 500 -5.44 4.41 28.33
N PHE A 501 -5.74 3.59 29.32
CA PHE A 501 -7.04 3.65 29.99
C PHE A 501 -6.88 3.66 31.50
N ARG A 502 -7.59 4.59 32.16
CA ARG A 502 -7.78 4.56 33.63
C ARG A 502 -8.96 3.69 34.02
N GLN A 503 -9.96 3.63 33.15
CA GLN A 503 -11.17 2.86 33.29
C GLN A 503 -11.68 2.48 31.89
N LEU A 504 -12.33 1.33 31.79
CA LEU A 504 -13.00 0.87 30.58
C LEU A 504 -14.42 0.40 30.95
N PRO A 505 -15.44 0.67 30.12
CA PRO A 505 -16.81 0.23 30.39
C PRO A 505 -16.87 -1.30 30.56
N ASN A 506 -17.49 -1.77 31.65
CA ASN A 506 -17.67 -3.18 31.96
C ASN A 506 -16.36 -3.99 32.10
N VAL A 507 -15.24 -3.34 32.38
CA VAL A 507 -13.94 -3.98 32.63
C VAL A 507 -13.49 -3.66 34.07
N PRO A 508 -13.17 -4.66 34.90
CA PRO A 508 -12.64 -4.43 36.24
C PRO A 508 -11.34 -3.59 36.21
N THR A 509 -11.22 -2.61 37.11
CA THR A 509 -10.03 -1.71 37.18
C THR A 509 -8.71 -2.47 37.29
N SER A 510 -8.70 -3.63 37.96
CA SER A 510 -7.51 -4.49 38.12
C SER A 510 -7.01 -5.10 36.81
N THR A 511 -7.86 -5.21 35.78
CA THR A 511 -7.49 -5.80 34.49
C THR A 511 -7.27 -4.75 33.39
N VAL A 512 -7.68 -3.49 33.61
CA VAL A 512 -7.48 -2.38 32.64
C VAL A 512 -6.03 -2.25 32.14
N PRO A 513 -4.96 -2.41 32.98
CA PRO A 513 -3.57 -2.38 32.51
C PRO A 513 -3.17 -3.43 31.46
N TYR A 514 -4.03 -4.43 31.23
CA TYR A 514 -3.84 -5.49 30.25
C TYR A 514 -4.56 -5.19 28.92
N TYR A 515 -5.32 -4.09 28.82
CA TYR A 515 -6.08 -3.76 27.61
C TYR A 515 -5.36 -2.72 26.75
N GLY A 516 -5.29 -3.00 25.46
CA GLY A 516 -4.79 -2.09 24.42
C GLY A 516 -5.30 -2.51 23.05
N GLY A 517 -5.00 -1.73 22.01
CA GLY A 517 -5.24 -2.12 20.62
C GLY A 517 -4.53 -3.43 20.29
N LYS A 518 -5.15 -4.25 19.44
CA LYS A 518 -4.63 -5.58 19.07
C LYS A 518 -3.34 -5.47 18.27
N HIS A 519 -3.23 -4.44 17.43
CA HIS A 519 -2.08 -4.25 16.55
C HIS A 519 -0.92 -3.60 17.29
N SER A 520 0.27 -4.22 17.26
CA SER A 520 1.46 -3.67 17.93
C SER A 520 1.91 -2.38 17.25
N LEU A 521 2.12 -2.42 15.93
CA LEU A 521 2.53 -1.28 15.09
C LEU A 521 1.59 -0.06 15.13
N MET A 522 0.44 -0.14 15.79
CA MET A 522 -0.41 1.02 16.05
C MET A 522 -0.03 1.67 17.39
N ASP A 523 1.18 1.48 17.91
CA ASP A 523 1.58 1.77 19.29
C ASP A 523 0.61 1.19 20.32
N ARG A 524 0.03 0.01 20.06
CA ARG A 524 -1.08 -0.56 20.86
C ARG A 524 -2.29 0.37 21.00
N CYS A 525 -2.47 1.36 20.14
CA CYS A 525 -3.64 2.24 20.14
C CYS A 525 -4.85 1.49 19.57
N PRO A 526 -5.93 1.32 20.35
CA PRO A 526 -7.13 0.68 19.85
C PRO A 526 -7.87 1.59 18.88
N PHE A 527 -8.21 1.05 17.72
CA PHE A 527 -8.88 1.76 16.64
C PHE A 527 -10.00 0.91 16.04
N ILE A 528 -10.88 1.56 15.30
CA ILE A 528 -11.94 0.88 14.56
C ILE A 528 -11.31 0.22 13.34
N ARG A 529 -11.01 -1.06 13.48
CA ARG A 529 -10.29 -1.87 12.51
C ARG A 529 -11.26 -2.47 11.51
N ARG A 530 -10.87 -2.42 10.23
CA ARG A 530 -11.64 -3.00 9.13
C ARG A 530 -11.94 -4.47 9.36
N GLN A 531 -13.19 -4.85 9.14
CA GLN A 531 -13.64 -6.24 9.15
C GLN A 531 -13.66 -6.78 7.72
N ILE A 532 -12.72 -7.66 7.40
CA ILE A 532 -12.58 -8.24 6.07
C ILE A 532 -13.57 -9.38 5.84
N ARG A 533 -13.88 -10.13 6.89
CA ARG A 533 -14.85 -11.23 6.88
C ARG A 533 -15.97 -10.91 7.86
N ILE A 534 -17.11 -10.45 7.36
CA ILE A 534 -18.31 -10.27 8.18
C ILE A 534 -19.10 -11.58 8.10
N SER A 535 -19.18 -12.32 9.22
CA SER A 535 -20.12 -13.44 9.32
C SER A 535 -21.55 -12.91 9.15
N GLY A 536 -22.25 -13.35 8.10
CA GLY A 536 -23.64 -12.95 7.82
C GLY A 536 -23.84 -11.89 6.73
N CYS A 537 -22.76 -11.32 6.16
CA CYS A 537 -22.84 -10.53 4.93
C CYS A 537 -22.09 -11.23 3.81
N SER A 538 -22.83 -11.84 2.89
CA SER A 538 -22.28 -12.32 1.62
C SER A 538 -21.93 -11.10 0.75
N PHE A 539 -20.69 -10.63 0.80
CA PHE A 539 -20.19 -9.83 -0.30
C PHE A 539 -19.95 -10.79 -1.48
N MET A 540 -20.94 -10.89 -2.37
CA MET A 540 -20.69 -11.48 -3.69
C MET A 540 -19.72 -10.55 -4.42
N ALA A 541 -18.45 -10.94 -4.45
CA ALA A 541 -17.48 -10.35 -5.36
C ALA A 541 -18.00 -10.54 -6.80
N GLN A 542 -18.17 -9.44 -7.53
CA GLN A 542 -18.34 -9.51 -8.98
C GLN A 542 -17.05 -10.04 -9.58
N ILE A 543 -17.06 -11.31 -9.98
CA ILE A 543 -16.06 -11.87 -10.89
C ILE A 543 -16.60 -11.56 -12.30
N PRO A 544 -15.91 -10.79 -13.16
CA PRO A 544 -16.19 -10.83 -14.58
C PRO A 544 -15.66 -12.18 -15.09
N SER A 545 -16.54 -13.17 -15.19
CA SER A 545 -16.21 -14.43 -15.87
C SER A 545 -16.18 -14.15 -17.37
N VAL A 546 -15.00 -13.92 -17.93
CA VAL A 546 -14.77 -14.00 -19.38
C VAL A 546 -14.66 -15.47 -19.74
N TRP A 547 -15.79 -16.08 -20.11
CA TRP A 547 -15.80 -17.34 -20.83
C TRP A 547 -15.72 -17.02 -22.32
N THR A 548 -14.56 -17.20 -22.92
CA THR A 548 -14.45 -17.36 -24.38
C THR A 548 -14.82 -18.81 -24.72
N THR A 549 -15.98 -19.02 -25.35
CA THR A 549 -16.21 -20.20 -26.18
C THR A 549 -16.42 -19.75 -27.63
N PRO A 550 -15.76 -20.39 -28.61
CA PRO A 550 -16.03 -20.12 -30.02
C PRO A 550 -17.37 -20.73 -30.43
N MET A 551 -18.15 -19.98 -31.20
CA MET A 551 -19.29 -20.51 -31.96
C MET A 551 -18.79 -21.48 -33.04
N THR A 552 -19.21 -22.74 -32.95
CA THR A 552 -19.39 -23.61 -34.13
C THR A 552 -20.76 -24.26 -34.04
N LEU A 553 -21.58 -24.01 -35.07
CA LEU A 553 -22.86 -24.67 -35.31
C LEU A 553 -22.66 -26.18 -35.53
N GLY A 554 -23.58 -27.01 -35.01
CA GLY A 554 -23.79 -28.36 -35.57
C GLY A 554 -24.29 -29.42 -34.60
N HIS A 555 -25.62 -29.55 -34.55
CA HIS A 555 -26.41 -30.79 -34.38
C HIS A 555 -26.20 -31.77 -33.19
N GLN A 556 -27.30 -31.88 -32.45
CA GLN A 556 -28.02 -33.09 -32.00
C GLN A 556 -27.40 -34.07 -30.99
N GLN A 557 -28.16 -34.17 -29.89
CA GLN A 557 -28.71 -35.38 -29.26
C GLN A 557 -28.02 -36.00 -28.03
N HIS A 558 -28.88 -36.13 -27.00
CA HIS A 558 -28.95 -37.11 -25.91
C HIS A 558 -27.95 -37.06 -24.73
N ALA A 559 -28.47 -36.50 -23.63
CA ALA A 559 -28.75 -37.15 -22.34
C ALA A 559 -27.61 -37.63 -21.40
N THR A 560 -27.94 -37.44 -20.10
CA THR A 560 -27.57 -38.19 -18.88
C THR A 560 -26.32 -37.81 -18.06
N GLN A 561 -26.64 -37.22 -16.88
CA GLN A 561 -26.22 -37.57 -15.51
C GLN A 561 -24.82 -37.27 -14.94
N ALA A 562 -24.86 -36.43 -13.89
CA ALA A 562 -24.38 -36.63 -12.51
C ALA A 562 -22.88 -36.54 -12.13
N LEU A 563 -22.63 -35.54 -11.28
CA LEU A 563 -21.74 -35.47 -10.09
C LEU A 563 -20.46 -36.32 -10.01
N LEU A 564 -19.32 -35.62 -9.91
CA LEU A 564 -18.62 -35.39 -8.63
C LEU A 564 -17.97 -34.01 -8.65
#